data_AF-A0A6A8QD38-F1
#
_entry.id   AF-A0A6A8QD38-F1
#
_cell.length_a   1.000
_cell.length_b   1.000
_cell.length_c   1.000
_cell.angle_alpha   90.00
_cell.angle_beta   90.00
_cell.angle_gamma   90.00
#
_symmetry.space_group_name_H-M   'P 1'
#
loop_
_entity.id
_entity.type
_entity.pdbx_description
1 polymer ?
#
loop_
_entity_poly.entity_id
_entity_poly.type
_entity_poly.pdbx_seq_one_letter_code
_entity_poly.pdbx_strand_id
1 'polypeptide(L)'
;MRHIAAAALIFVAVAAPAEASVFSLTYNGASTFGFGPASGAGSLSTDVTGAVTLADLTSFTFSLTAGLPGKTDHFTFGLSDISSFSGDIANGAWTDLHFETKVLPGYYTPNTQFVVLDLGPDGALTANPDSPPLTRGALTVAAAGQPTPVPEPGLLALLGVGLFGAGALTRRRKS
;
A
#
# COMPACT_ATOMS: atom_id res chain seq x y z
N MET A 1 15.99 -43.32 -44.08
CA MET A 1 15.17 -42.14 -43.75
C MET A 1 15.06 -42.07 -42.23
N ARG A 2 15.66 -41.05 -41.60
CA ARG A 2 15.68 -40.89 -40.15
C ARG A 2 14.54 -39.94 -39.75
N HIS A 3 13.56 -40.44 -39.00
CA HIS A 3 12.53 -39.61 -38.40
C HIS A 3 13.08 -39.01 -37.10
N ILE A 4 13.27 -37.69 -37.05
CA ILE A 4 13.55 -36.95 -35.83
C ILE A 4 12.20 -36.40 -35.35
N ALA A 5 11.66 -36.99 -34.28
CA ALA A 5 10.49 -36.46 -33.60
C ALA A 5 10.94 -35.35 -32.65
N ALA A 6 10.60 -34.10 -32.98
CA ALA A 6 10.80 -32.97 -32.08
C ALA A 6 9.61 -32.90 -31.11
N ALA A 7 9.86 -33.13 -29.82
CA ALA A 7 8.89 -32.89 -28.76
C ALA A 7 8.94 -31.41 -28.37
N ALA A 8 7.86 -30.67 -28.64
CA ALA A 8 7.68 -29.30 -28.18
C ALA A 8 7.20 -29.29 -26.72
N LEU A 9 7.97 -28.68 -25.83
CA LEU A 9 7.58 -28.47 -24.43
C LEU A 9 6.75 -27.19 -24.34
N ILE A 10 5.47 -27.31 -23.99
CA ILE A 10 4.59 -26.17 -23.73
C ILE A 10 4.87 -25.69 -22.30
N PHE A 11 5.50 -24.54 -22.15
CA PHE A 11 5.60 -23.83 -20.88
C PHE A 11 4.29 -23.08 -20.63
N VAL A 12 3.48 -23.56 -19.71
CA VAL A 12 2.39 -22.77 -19.12
C VAL A 12 3.04 -21.85 -18.09
N ALA A 13 3.21 -20.57 -18.43
CA ALA A 13 3.58 -19.55 -17.48
C ALA A 13 2.41 -19.33 -16.51
N VAL A 14 2.49 -19.91 -15.32
CA VAL A 14 1.58 -19.56 -14.23
C VAL A 14 2.07 -18.21 -13.70
N ALA A 15 1.36 -17.13 -14.03
CA ALA A 15 1.65 -15.82 -13.46
C ALA A 15 1.53 -15.91 -11.93
N ALA A 16 2.58 -15.52 -11.21
CA ALA A 16 2.53 -15.38 -9.76
C ALA A 16 1.43 -14.37 -9.38
N PRO A 17 0.68 -14.60 -8.28
CA PRO A 17 -0.29 -13.62 -7.80
C PRO A 17 0.45 -12.33 -7.48
N ALA A 18 -0.03 -11.21 -8.03
CA ALA A 18 0.45 -9.89 -7.62
C ALA A 18 0.04 -9.69 -6.16
N GLU A 19 1.01 -9.64 -5.25
CA GLU A 19 0.75 -9.34 -3.85
C GLU A 19 0.43 -7.85 -3.69
N ALA A 20 -0.66 -7.54 -2.98
CA ALA A 20 -1.04 -6.15 -2.72
C ALA A 20 0.07 -5.44 -1.92
N SER A 21 0.49 -4.28 -2.40
CA SER A 21 1.44 -3.42 -1.69
C SER A 21 0.73 -2.74 -0.52
N VAL A 22 1.34 -2.79 0.66
CA VAL A 22 0.82 -2.19 1.89
C VAL A 22 1.61 -0.93 2.20
N PHE A 23 0.91 0.15 2.52
CA PHE A 23 1.48 1.45 2.85
C PHE A 23 1.02 1.88 4.23
N SER A 24 1.98 2.22 5.09
CA SER A 24 1.72 2.78 6.41
C SER A 24 1.47 4.27 6.31
N LEU A 25 0.46 4.74 7.03
CA LEU A 25 0.06 6.14 7.15
C LEU A 25 0.40 6.63 8.56
N THR A 26 1.13 7.73 8.67
CA THR A 26 1.35 8.40 9.97
C THR A 26 1.06 9.88 9.83
N TYR A 27 0.19 10.38 10.71
CA TYR A 27 -0.27 11.75 10.74
C TYR A 27 0.15 12.41 12.04
N ASN A 28 0.75 13.60 11.93
CA ASN A 28 0.97 14.47 13.07
C ASN A 28 0.55 15.88 12.68
N GLY A 29 -0.29 16.50 13.50
CA GLY A 29 -0.65 17.88 13.28
C GLY A 29 -1.02 18.63 14.54
N ALA A 30 -1.12 19.95 14.40
CA ALA A 30 -1.51 20.84 15.48
C ALA A 30 -2.73 21.69 15.07
N SER A 31 -3.65 21.90 16.01
CA SER A 31 -4.73 22.87 15.84
C SER A 31 -4.26 24.28 16.16
N THR A 32 -4.82 25.26 15.45
CA THR A 32 -4.54 26.69 15.67
C THR A 32 -5.53 27.39 16.62
N PHE A 33 -6.54 26.67 17.16
CA PHE A 33 -7.63 27.25 17.96
C PHE A 33 -7.75 26.67 19.38
N GLY A 34 -6.62 26.31 20.00
CA GLY A 34 -6.61 25.84 21.40
C GLY A 34 -7.03 24.39 21.61
N PHE A 35 -7.16 23.61 20.53
CA PHE A 35 -7.15 22.15 20.64
C PHE A 35 -5.71 21.65 20.83
N GLY A 36 -5.59 20.51 21.49
CA GLY A 36 -4.32 19.81 21.65
C GLY A 36 -3.79 19.27 20.31
N PRO A 37 -2.58 18.70 20.31
CA PRO A 37 -2.04 18.03 19.14
C PRO A 37 -2.97 16.92 18.67
N ALA A 38 -3.07 16.73 17.36
CA ALA A 38 -3.75 15.59 16.76
C ALA A 38 -2.71 14.65 16.17
N SER A 39 -2.95 13.35 16.33
CA SER A 39 -2.07 12.30 15.80
C SER A 39 -2.91 11.18 15.24
N GLY A 40 -2.40 10.52 14.21
CA GLY A 40 -3.09 9.38 13.63
C GLY A 40 -2.14 8.39 12.99
N ALA A 41 -2.62 7.16 12.87
CA ALA A 41 -1.88 6.08 12.25
C ALA A 41 -2.84 5.12 11.54
N GLY A 42 -2.37 4.52 10.47
CA GLY A 42 -3.18 3.63 9.66
C GLY A 42 -2.38 2.92 8.58
N SER A 43 -3.11 2.25 7.70
CA SER A 43 -2.54 1.63 6.52
C SER A 43 -3.56 1.58 5.40
N LEU A 44 -3.07 1.58 4.17
CA LEU A 44 -3.85 1.27 2.98
C LEU A 44 -3.10 0.23 2.13
N SER A 45 -3.81 -0.49 1.28
CA SER A 45 -3.19 -1.42 0.35
C SER A 45 -3.85 -1.41 -1.03
N THR A 46 -3.05 -1.65 -2.06
CA THR A 46 -3.48 -1.78 -3.46
C THR A 46 -2.56 -2.75 -4.20
N ASP A 47 -3.09 -3.47 -5.17
CA ASP A 47 -2.35 -4.35 -6.09
C ASP A 47 -1.97 -3.65 -7.41
N VAL A 48 -2.34 -2.37 -7.56
CA VAL A 48 -2.12 -1.58 -8.77
C VAL A 48 -0.99 -0.55 -8.56
N THR A 49 -0.29 -0.22 -9.66
CA THR A 49 0.70 0.87 -9.73
C THR A 49 0.28 1.90 -10.80
N GLY A 50 0.80 3.13 -10.72
CA GLY A 50 0.32 4.25 -11.52
C GLY A 50 -0.93 4.86 -10.89
N ALA A 51 -1.89 5.30 -11.71
CA ALA A 51 -3.12 5.91 -11.21
C ALA A 51 -3.95 4.89 -10.39
N VAL A 52 -4.23 5.23 -9.13
CA VAL A 52 -5.00 4.41 -8.20
C VAL A 52 -6.30 5.13 -7.84
N THR A 53 -7.40 4.40 -7.94
CA THR A 53 -8.74 4.87 -7.55
C THR A 53 -9.25 4.12 -6.32
N LEU A 54 -10.40 4.53 -5.79
CA LEU A 54 -11.04 3.85 -4.67
C LEU A 54 -11.28 2.35 -4.93
N ALA A 55 -11.60 1.98 -6.17
CA ALA A 55 -11.89 0.60 -6.54
C ALA A 55 -10.66 -0.31 -6.49
N ASP A 56 -9.46 0.27 -6.57
CA ASP A 56 -8.18 -0.44 -6.57
C ASP A 56 -7.63 -0.64 -5.14
N LEU A 57 -8.31 -0.11 -4.12
CA LEU A 57 -7.94 -0.33 -2.73
C LEU A 57 -8.47 -1.69 -2.24
N THR A 58 -7.55 -2.51 -1.74
CA THR A 58 -7.86 -3.80 -1.12
C THR A 58 -8.13 -3.65 0.38
N SER A 59 -7.51 -2.66 1.03
CA SER A 59 -7.78 -2.32 2.42
C SER A 59 -7.49 -0.85 2.71
N PHE A 60 -8.16 -0.32 3.73
CA PHE A 60 -7.86 0.97 4.33
C PHE A 60 -8.28 0.95 5.80
N THR A 61 -7.38 1.42 6.67
CA THR A 61 -7.67 1.71 8.07
C THR A 61 -6.92 2.97 8.47
N PHE A 62 -7.57 3.86 9.22
CA PHE A 62 -6.91 5.01 9.80
C PHE A 62 -7.55 5.35 11.15
N SER A 63 -6.73 5.50 12.18
CA SER A 63 -7.18 5.95 13.49
C SER A 63 -6.63 7.34 13.76
N LEU A 64 -7.51 8.29 14.07
CA LEU A 64 -7.19 9.66 14.41
C LEU A 64 -7.52 9.90 15.88
N THR A 65 -6.58 10.49 16.60
CA THR A 65 -6.75 10.98 17.96
C THR A 65 -6.66 12.48 17.95
N ALA A 66 -7.70 13.16 18.42
CA ALA A 66 -7.76 14.61 18.51
C ALA A 66 -8.49 14.99 19.80
N GLY A 67 -8.22 16.18 20.33
CA GLY A 67 -8.80 16.53 21.62
C GLY A 67 -8.51 17.94 22.11
N LEU A 68 -9.15 18.26 23.22
CA LEU A 68 -8.87 19.44 24.03
C LEU A 68 -7.94 19.04 25.18
N PRO A 69 -7.29 19.99 25.88
CA PRO A 69 -6.56 19.67 27.10
C PRO A 69 -7.43 18.89 28.10
N GLY A 70 -7.01 17.67 28.43
CA GLY A 70 -7.71 16.78 29.35
C GLY A 70 -8.93 16.02 28.79
N LYS A 71 -9.24 16.15 27.49
CA LYS A 71 -10.35 15.45 26.82
C LYS A 71 -9.95 15.01 25.42
N THR A 72 -10.14 13.74 25.11
CA THR A 72 -9.68 13.16 23.84
C THR A 72 -10.78 12.35 23.19
N ASP A 73 -10.93 12.53 21.89
CA ASP A 73 -11.75 11.70 21.02
C ASP A 73 -10.86 10.82 20.14
N HIS A 74 -11.37 9.64 19.80
CA HIS A 74 -10.75 8.68 18.90
C HIS A 74 -11.71 8.38 17.75
N PHE A 75 -11.23 8.57 16.53
CA PHE A 75 -11.97 8.30 15.30
C PHE A 75 -11.29 7.16 14.56
N THR A 76 -12.06 6.18 14.11
CA THR A 76 -11.56 5.07 13.30
C THR A 76 -12.30 5.07 11.98
N PHE A 77 -11.54 5.12 10.89
CA PHE A 77 -12.04 5.11 9.52
C PHE A 77 -11.60 3.81 8.85
N GLY A 78 -12.54 3.10 8.25
CA GLY A 78 -12.29 1.96 7.39
C GLY A 78 -12.49 2.30 5.91
N LEU A 79 -12.27 1.32 5.04
CA LEU A 79 -12.48 1.46 3.59
C LEU A 79 -13.92 1.92 3.25
N SER A 80 -14.92 1.45 4.01
CA SER A 80 -16.32 1.87 3.86
C SER A 80 -16.59 3.33 4.21
N ASP A 81 -15.64 3.98 4.91
CA ASP A 81 -15.72 5.37 5.30
C ASP A 81 -15.01 6.28 4.32
N ILE A 82 -14.41 5.78 3.24
CA ILE A 82 -13.86 6.63 2.19
C ILE A 82 -14.99 7.11 1.27
N SER A 83 -15.15 8.43 1.16
CA SER A 83 -16.11 9.10 0.29
C SER A 83 -15.52 9.36 -1.10
N SER A 84 -14.22 9.69 -1.17
CA SER A 84 -13.49 9.89 -2.43
C SER A 84 -12.02 9.48 -2.26
N PHE A 85 -11.40 8.97 -3.32
CA PHE A 85 -10.00 8.58 -3.34
C PHE A 85 -9.41 8.72 -4.75
N SER A 86 -8.21 9.28 -4.83
CA SER A 86 -7.35 9.24 -6.00
C SER A 86 -5.89 9.32 -5.57
N GLY A 87 -5.00 8.76 -6.36
CA GLY A 87 -3.57 9.02 -6.21
C GLY A 87 -2.78 8.36 -7.32
N ASP A 88 -1.46 8.46 -7.21
CA ASP A 88 -0.53 7.87 -8.17
C ASP A 88 0.63 7.20 -7.43
N ILE A 89 1.02 6.01 -7.89
CA ILE A 89 2.18 5.28 -7.38
C ILE A 89 3.22 5.19 -8.49
N ALA A 90 4.38 5.82 -8.28
CA ALA A 90 5.54 5.68 -9.13
C ALA A 90 6.75 5.20 -8.34
N ASN A 91 7.51 4.24 -8.90
CA ASN A 91 8.72 3.68 -8.27
C ASN A 91 8.50 3.10 -6.87
N GLY A 92 7.31 2.52 -6.62
CA GLY A 92 6.97 1.89 -5.33
C GLY A 92 6.64 2.86 -4.21
N ALA A 93 6.46 4.15 -4.51
CA ALA A 93 6.06 5.17 -3.57
C ALA A 93 4.85 5.96 -4.11
N TRP A 94 4.05 6.50 -3.20
CA TRP A 94 2.99 7.44 -3.57
C TRP A 94 3.61 8.76 -4.00
N THR A 95 3.28 9.21 -5.20
CA THR A 95 3.66 10.50 -5.79
C THR A 95 2.55 11.54 -5.66
N ASP A 96 1.30 11.08 -5.58
CA ASP A 96 0.11 11.87 -5.28
C ASP A 96 -0.84 11.03 -4.42
N LEU A 97 -1.52 11.64 -3.45
CA LEU A 97 -2.52 10.97 -2.63
C LEU A 97 -3.56 11.98 -2.17
N HIS A 98 -4.80 11.70 -2.57
CA HIS A 98 -5.98 12.45 -2.19
C HIS A 98 -7.05 11.50 -1.69
N PHE A 99 -7.60 11.76 -0.50
CA PHE A 99 -8.79 11.06 -0.06
C PHE A 99 -9.58 11.84 0.97
N GLU A 100 -10.85 11.52 1.03
CA GLU A 100 -11.81 12.12 1.95
C GLU A 100 -12.59 11.01 2.65
N THR A 101 -12.67 11.06 3.98
CA THR A 101 -13.50 10.12 4.73
C THR A 101 -14.93 10.63 4.89
N LYS A 102 -15.81 9.84 5.50
CA LYS A 102 -17.09 10.31 6.04
C LYS A 102 -16.85 11.15 7.28
N VAL A 103 -17.86 11.94 7.63
CA VAL A 103 -17.94 12.68 8.88
C VAL A 103 -18.37 11.72 9.99
N LEU A 104 -17.57 11.63 11.06
CA LEU A 104 -17.88 10.88 12.27
C LEU A 104 -18.20 11.82 13.43
N PRO A 105 -19.13 11.46 14.34
CA PRO A 105 -19.47 12.30 15.47
C PRO A 105 -18.34 12.34 16.51
N GLY A 106 -18.00 13.54 16.99
CA GLY A 106 -17.11 13.74 18.13
C GLY A 106 -17.89 13.86 19.44
N TYR A 107 -17.28 13.44 20.55
CA TYR A 107 -17.89 13.54 21.88
C TYR A 107 -17.41 14.79 22.63
N TYR A 108 -16.13 15.13 22.48
CA TYR A 108 -15.50 16.33 23.04
C TYR A 108 -15.02 17.32 21.98
N THR A 109 -14.79 16.86 20.75
CA THR A 109 -14.46 17.68 19.60
C THR A 109 -15.68 17.80 18.66
N PRO A 110 -15.66 18.75 17.71
CA PRO A 110 -16.62 18.75 16.62
C PRO A 110 -16.63 17.40 15.87
N ASN A 111 -17.72 17.17 15.13
CA ASN A 111 -17.76 16.09 14.15
C ASN A 111 -16.53 16.19 13.24
N THR A 112 -15.92 15.05 12.96
CA THR A 112 -14.59 15.00 12.34
C THR A 112 -14.63 14.17 11.06
N GLN A 113 -14.09 14.76 10.01
CA GLN A 113 -13.73 14.13 8.76
C GLN A 113 -12.21 14.21 8.61
N PHE A 114 -11.58 13.21 8.00
CA PHE A 114 -10.18 13.26 7.65
C PHE A 114 -10.03 13.40 6.13
N VAL A 115 -9.32 14.44 5.71
CA VAL A 115 -9.13 14.76 4.29
C VAL A 115 -7.66 14.98 4.04
N VAL A 116 -7.14 14.30 3.03
CA VAL A 116 -5.79 14.48 2.49
C VAL A 116 -5.97 15.05 1.10
N LEU A 117 -5.43 16.25 0.88
CA LEU A 117 -5.62 16.96 -0.39
C LEU A 117 -4.53 16.66 -1.41
N ASP A 118 -3.29 16.52 -0.94
CA ASP A 118 -2.08 16.26 -1.75
C ASP A 118 -0.92 15.87 -0.83
N LEU A 119 0.06 15.11 -1.32
CA LEU A 119 1.38 14.88 -0.72
C LEU A 119 2.30 16.07 -1.02
N GLY A 120 2.01 17.23 -0.44
CA GLY A 120 2.85 18.43 -0.62
C GLY A 120 4.33 18.21 -0.26
N PRO A 121 5.25 19.08 -0.74
CA PRO A 121 6.70 18.90 -0.59
C PRO A 121 7.21 18.87 0.86
N ASP A 122 6.43 19.39 1.80
CA ASP A 122 6.73 19.42 3.24
C ASP A 122 5.79 18.53 4.07
N GLY A 123 5.08 17.59 3.42
CA GLY A 123 4.05 16.74 4.02
C GLY A 123 2.65 17.07 3.51
N ALA A 124 1.75 16.09 3.64
CA ALA A 124 0.44 16.19 2.99
C ALA A 124 -0.42 17.34 3.53
N LEU A 125 -1.08 18.08 2.65
CA LEU A 125 -2.03 19.12 3.05
C LEU A 125 -3.32 18.44 3.52
N THR A 126 -3.60 18.46 4.83
CA THR A 126 -4.90 18.01 5.36
C THR A 126 -5.85 19.18 5.52
N ALA A 127 -7.08 19.05 5.03
CA ALA A 127 -8.12 20.08 5.14
C ALA A 127 -9.41 19.48 5.68
N ASN A 128 -9.55 19.44 6.99
CA ASN A 128 -10.76 18.93 7.64
C ASN A 128 -11.87 19.98 7.52
N PRO A 129 -12.86 19.82 6.62
CA PRO A 129 -13.93 20.77 6.39
C PRO A 129 -15.11 20.39 7.30
N ASP A 130 -15.19 21.04 8.46
CA ASP A 130 -16.44 21.53 9.03
C ASP A 130 -16.14 22.21 10.39
N SER A 131 -16.08 23.55 10.33
CA SER A 131 -15.64 24.52 11.35
C SER A 131 -14.12 24.83 11.39
N PRO A 132 -13.71 26.09 11.14
CA PRO A 132 -12.34 26.44 10.76
C PRO A 132 -11.34 26.42 11.92
N PRO A 133 -10.09 25.98 11.67
CA PRO A 133 -9.66 24.80 10.94
C PRO A 133 -9.04 23.80 11.95
N LEU A 134 -9.39 22.51 11.87
CA LEU A 134 -8.69 21.52 12.69
C LEU A 134 -7.66 20.74 11.90
N THR A 135 -6.42 21.17 12.16
CA THR A 135 -5.15 20.48 12.01
C THR A 135 -4.57 20.49 10.58
N ARG A 136 -3.63 21.42 10.34
CA ARG A 136 -2.60 21.20 9.33
C ARG A 136 -1.57 20.28 9.94
N GLY A 137 -1.33 19.15 9.30
CA GLY A 137 -0.37 18.16 9.77
C GLY A 137 0.29 17.49 8.60
N ALA A 138 1.49 16.95 8.82
CA ALA A 138 2.15 16.14 7.82
C ALA A 138 1.60 14.72 7.89
N LEU A 139 1.04 14.23 6.78
CA LEU A 139 0.89 12.79 6.55
C LEU A 139 2.16 12.28 5.89
N THR A 140 2.71 11.20 6.44
CA THR A 140 3.79 10.44 5.82
C THR A 140 3.24 9.09 5.38
N VAL A 141 3.66 8.66 4.19
CA VAL A 141 3.28 7.39 3.60
C VAL A 141 4.56 6.61 3.32
N ALA A 142 4.69 5.44 3.95
CA ALA A 142 5.85 4.57 3.76
C ALA A 142 5.37 3.21 3.27
N ALA A 143 5.98 2.68 2.21
CA ALA A 143 5.79 1.29 1.85
C ALA A 143 6.23 0.42 3.04
N ALA A 144 5.32 -0.39 3.57
CA ALA A 144 5.69 -1.44 4.48
C ALA A 144 6.52 -2.44 3.66
N GLY A 145 7.77 -2.68 4.06
CA GLY A 145 8.71 -3.48 3.29
C GLY A 145 8.05 -4.75 2.73
N GLN A 146 8.18 -4.96 1.41
CA GLN A 146 7.58 -6.12 0.76
C GLN A 146 8.03 -7.41 1.45
N PRO A 147 7.15 -8.42 1.57
CA PRO A 147 7.61 -9.77 1.83
C PRO A 147 8.66 -10.10 0.76
N THR A 148 9.87 -10.48 1.17
CA THR A 148 10.90 -10.90 0.22
C THR A 148 10.32 -12.02 -0.66
N PRO A 149 10.32 -11.89 -2.00
CA PRO A 149 9.80 -12.93 -2.86
C PRO A 149 10.54 -14.23 -2.53
N VAL A 150 9.80 -15.22 -2.03
CA VAL A 150 10.33 -16.56 -1.83
C VAL A 150 10.73 -17.08 -3.21
N PRO A 151 11.98 -17.54 -3.43
CA PRO A 151 12.41 -18.02 -4.74
C PRO A 151 11.47 -19.11 -5.23
N GLU A 152 10.86 -18.90 -6.40
CA GLU A 152 9.90 -19.84 -6.98
C GLU A 152 10.49 -21.26 -7.04
N PRO A 153 9.73 -22.31 -6.72
CA PRO A 153 10.17 -23.71 -6.84
C PRO A 153 10.65 -24.07 -8.26
N GLY A 154 10.25 -23.29 -9.28
CA GLY A 154 10.70 -23.43 -10.66
C GLY A 154 12.20 -23.20 -10.85
N LEU A 155 12.81 -22.28 -10.10
CA LEU A 155 14.26 -22.04 -10.12
C LEU A 155 15.05 -23.21 -9.50
N LEU A 156 14.49 -23.85 -8.46
CA LEU A 156 15.07 -25.08 -7.88
C LEU A 156 14.95 -26.26 -8.85
N ALA A 157 13.85 -26.37 -9.59
CA ALA A 157 13.68 -27.41 -10.61
C ALA A 157 14.66 -27.24 -11.79
N LEU A 158 14.90 -26.00 -12.24
CA LEU A 158 15.85 -25.72 -13.33
C LEU A 158 17.32 -25.95 -12.90
N LEU A 159 17.69 -25.58 -11.67
CA LEU A 159 19.00 -25.92 -11.10
C LEU A 159 19.18 -27.43 -10.92
N GLY A 160 18.13 -28.15 -10.51
CA GLY A 160 18.13 -29.61 -10.39
C GLY A 160 18.33 -30.32 -11.72
N VAL A 161 17.61 -29.94 -12.77
CA VAL A 161 17.72 -30.57 -14.10
C VAL A 161 19.05 -30.22 -14.79
N GLY A 162 19.57 -29.00 -14.61
CA GLY A 162 20.86 -28.58 -15.16
C GLY A 162 22.05 -29.40 -14.62
N LEU A 163 22.05 -29.72 -13.32
CA LEU A 163 23.10 -30.52 -12.69
C LEU A 163 23.04 -32.01 -13.07
N PHE A 164 21.85 -32.58 -13.23
CA PHE A 164 21.71 -33.98 -13.67
C PHE A 164 21.95 -34.17 -15.18
N GLY A 165 21.59 -33.19 -16.02
CA GLY A 165 21.82 -33.24 -17.47
C GLY A 165 23.30 -33.16 -17.86
N ALA A 166 24.09 -32.33 -17.18
CA ALA A 166 25.52 -32.20 -17.43
C ALA A 166 26.33 -33.45 -17.00
N GLY A 167 25.90 -34.15 -15.94
CA GLY A 167 26.53 -35.40 -15.49
C GLY A 167 26.33 -36.59 -16.44
N ALA A 168 25.19 -36.65 -17.13
CA ALA A 168 24.89 -37.74 -18.08
C ALA A 168 25.65 -37.60 -19.42
N LEU A 169 25.97 -36.38 -19.84
CA LEU A 169 26.67 -36.10 -21.11
C LEU A 169 28.18 -36.32 -21.04
N THR A 170 28.80 -36.25 -19.86
CA THR A 170 30.24 -36.50 -19.71
C THR A 170 30.59 -37.99 -19.66
N ARG A 171 29.65 -38.88 -19.29
CA ARG A 171 29.86 -40.34 -19.28
C ARG A 171 29.79 -41.01 -20.66
N ARG A 172 29.12 -40.40 -21.65
CA ARG A 172 29.00 -40.98 -23.00
C ARG A 172 30.15 -40.66 -23.95
N ARG A 173 31.14 -39.87 -23.52
CA ARG A 173 32.29 -39.48 -24.35
C ARG A 173 33.58 -40.28 -24.06
N LYS A 174 33.51 -41.29 -23.19
CA LYS A 174 34.60 -42.26 -22.94
C LYS A 174 34.05 -43.70 -23.01
N SER A 175 33.82 -44.20 -24.22
CA SER A 175 33.89 -45.62 -24.56
C SER A 175 34.10 -45.77 -26.06
#